data_AF-A0A2N5IBK8-F1
#
_entry.id   AF-A0A2N5IBK8-F1
#
_cell.length_a   1.000
_cell.length_b   1.000
_cell.length_c   1.000
_cell.angle_alpha   90.00
_cell.angle_beta   90.00
_cell.angle_gamma   90.00
#
_symmetry.space_group_name_H-M   'P 1'
#
loop_
_entity.id
_entity.type
_entity.pdbx_description
1 polymer ?
#
loop_
_entity_poly.entity_id
_entity_poly.type
_entity_poly.pdbx_seq_one_letter_code
_entity_poly.pdbx_strand_id
1 'polypeptide(L)'
;MDFQKELEFLKEATVGLFNKKGVSFDFGAKPYSTGGHVVRILIVNGDSSTHGNHQRLELSYLTAKDTIHVSLLNNSVTYEKVSKEVKKEVIQSYMNELLDSPRGKGEKSFSEENDVIDFYAILNTLSDQVFSNDFFEFNSWKKTIYLHEELKVGYNALNNELHVHGGVGSVAKMGDLHDITASIELGTLPETNKTYMNVHSSIAPSPTYPKGVYEEATVDMFVQSVIEQYQGAWNKK
;
A
#
# COMPACT_ATOMS: atom_id res chain seq x y z
N MET A 1 5.19 3.14 22.09
CA MET A 1 5.02 3.16 20.63
C MET A 1 6.42 3.31 20.04
N ASP A 2 6.81 2.43 19.12
CA ASP A 2 8.15 2.43 18.52
C ASP A 2 8.07 3.04 17.12
N PHE A 3 8.11 4.37 17.08
CA PHE A 3 8.01 5.16 15.86
C PHE A 3 9.02 4.74 14.79
N GLN A 4 10.20 4.24 15.18
CA GLN A 4 11.24 3.87 14.22
C GLN A 4 10.81 2.68 13.36
N LYS A 5 10.11 1.70 13.97
CA LYS A 5 9.64 0.52 13.25
C LYS A 5 8.45 0.81 12.33
N GLU A 6 7.61 1.78 12.69
CA GLU A 6 6.49 2.23 11.84
C GLU A 6 7.00 2.93 10.56
N LEU A 7 8.04 3.76 10.69
CA LEU A 7 8.70 4.40 9.55
C LEU A 7 9.47 3.40 8.69
N GLU A 8 10.08 2.39 9.31
CA GLU A 8 10.73 1.28 8.60
C GLU A 8 9.72 0.47 7.79
N PHE A 9 8.54 0.16 8.34
CA PHE A 9 7.45 -0.47 7.59
C PHE A 9 7.04 0.33 6.35
N LEU A 10 6.76 1.63 6.51
CA LEU A 10 6.39 2.52 5.40
C LEU A 10 7.47 2.53 4.32
N LYS A 11 8.74 2.58 4.72
CA LYS A 11 9.90 2.52 3.83
C LYS A 11 9.92 1.20 3.05
N GLU A 12 9.86 0.07 3.75
CA GLU A 12 9.92 -1.27 3.15
C GLU A 12 8.75 -1.53 2.21
N ALA A 13 7.53 -1.17 2.61
CA ALA A 13 6.35 -1.30 1.74
C ALA A 13 6.50 -0.45 0.48
N THR A 14 6.90 0.81 0.62
CA THR A 14 7.05 1.73 -0.52
C THR A 14 8.15 1.25 -1.49
N VAL A 15 9.33 0.88 -0.98
CA VAL A 15 10.46 0.40 -1.79
C VAL A 15 10.16 -0.97 -2.40
N GLY A 16 9.67 -1.91 -1.59
CA GLY A 16 9.35 -3.26 -2.02
C GLY A 16 8.28 -3.30 -3.11
N LEU A 17 7.30 -2.39 -3.08
CA LEU A 17 6.28 -2.27 -4.12
C LEU A 17 6.81 -1.56 -5.37
N PHE A 18 7.71 -0.58 -5.24
CA PHE A 18 8.36 0.06 -6.38
C PHE A 18 9.11 -0.96 -7.27
N ASN A 19 9.68 -2.00 -6.68
CA ASN A 19 10.41 -3.03 -7.42
C ASN A 19 9.50 -4.11 -8.05
N LYS A 20 8.21 -4.17 -7.72
CA LYS A 20 7.30 -5.23 -8.21
C LYS A 20 6.47 -4.85 -9.41
N LYS A 21 6.40 -5.71 -10.42
CA LYS A 21 5.54 -5.48 -11.59
C LYS A 21 4.07 -5.77 -11.25
N GLY A 22 3.18 -4.84 -11.61
CA GLY A 22 1.73 -5.06 -11.64
C GLY A 22 1.04 -5.22 -10.28
N VAL A 23 1.66 -4.82 -9.17
CA VAL A 23 1.06 -4.97 -7.83
C VAL A 23 0.57 -3.62 -7.30
N SER A 24 -0.70 -3.57 -6.93
CA SER A 24 -1.26 -2.54 -6.05
C SER A 24 -1.37 -3.07 -4.64
N PHE A 25 -1.13 -2.21 -3.64
CA PHE A 25 -1.18 -2.54 -2.22
C PHE A 25 -2.09 -1.54 -1.51
N ASP A 26 -3.06 -2.04 -0.76
CA ASP A 26 -3.92 -1.27 0.14
C ASP A 26 -3.72 -1.86 1.53
N PHE A 27 -3.37 -0.99 2.47
CA PHE A 27 -3.20 -1.30 3.85
C PHE A 27 -4.06 -0.41 4.72
N GLY A 28 -4.99 -1.02 5.46
CA GLY A 28 -5.87 -0.31 6.39
C GLY A 28 -5.81 -0.92 7.77
N ALA A 29 -5.71 -0.09 8.81
CA ALA A 29 -5.85 -0.51 10.19
C ALA A 29 -6.87 0.35 10.94
N LYS A 30 -7.69 -0.27 11.79
CA LYS A 30 -8.65 0.45 12.62
C LYS A 30 -8.83 -0.18 14.00
N PRO A 31 -9.17 0.60 15.03
CA PRO A 31 -9.51 0.07 16.35
C PRO A 31 -10.75 -0.81 16.27
N TYR A 32 -10.79 -1.85 17.11
CA TYR A 32 -11.92 -2.76 17.22
C TYR A 32 -12.57 -2.66 18.59
N SER A 33 -13.91 -2.73 18.63
CA SER A 33 -14.69 -2.43 19.84
C SER A 33 -14.43 -3.38 21.02
N THR A 34 -13.90 -4.58 20.76
CA THR A 34 -13.54 -5.56 21.80
C THR A 34 -12.07 -5.48 22.23
N GLY A 35 -11.37 -4.40 21.87
CA GLY A 35 -9.92 -4.27 22.04
C GLY A 35 -9.14 -4.84 20.86
N GLY A 36 -8.01 -4.20 20.54
CA GLY A 36 -7.15 -4.54 19.40
C GLY A 36 -7.55 -3.81 18.11
N HIS A 37 -6.94 -4.25 17.01
CA HIS A 37 -7.09 -3.61 15.70
C HIS A 37 -7.43 -4.64 14.64
N VAL A 38 -8.27 -4.22 13.68
CA VAL A 38 -8.45 -4.95 12.43
C VAL A 38 -7.44 -4.40 11.44
N VAL A 39 -6.62 -5.28 10.91
CA VAL A 39 -5.66 -4.97 9.85
C VAL A 39 -6.12 -5.65 8.58
N ARG A 40 -6.15 -4.90 7.47
CA ARG A 40 -6.50 -5.38 6.13
C ARG A 40 -5.34 -5.08 5.18
N ILE A 41 -4.82 -6.11 4.53
CA ILE A 41 -3.89 -5.97 3.40
C ILE A 41 -4.60 -6.47 2.16
N LEU A 42 -4.63 -5.66 1.12
CA LEU A 42 -5.14 -6.00 -0.20
C LEU A 42 -4.01 -5.89 -1.23
N ILE A 43 -3.75 -6.98 -1.94
CA ILE A 43 -2.80 -7.03 -3.07
C ILE A 43 -3.58 -7.29 -4.34
N VAL A 44 -3.38 -6.44 -5.36
CA VAL A 44 -4.07 -6.56 -6.66
C VAL A 44 -3.07 -6.70 -7.79
N ASN A 45 -3.20 -7.75 -8.62
CA ASN A 45 -2.39 -7.94 -9.84
C ASN A 45 -3.01 -7.20 -11.05
N GLY A 46 -2.65 -5.93 -11.23
CA GLY A 46 -3.05 -5.04 -12.34
C GLY A 46 -3.53 -3.65 -11.91
N ASP A 47 -3.81 -2.80 -12.90
CA ASP A 47 -4.45 -1.50 -12.67
C ASP A 47 -5.86 -1.69 -12.11
N SER A 48 -6.14 -1.09 -10.96
CA SER A 48 -7.40 -1.19 -10.22
C SER A 48 -8.61 -0.53 -10.90
N SER A 49 -8.47 -0.05 -12.14
CA SER A 49 -9.56 0.58 -12.88
C SER A 49 -10.51 -0.44 -13.51
N THR A 50 -11.44 -0.95 -12.71
CA THR A 50 -12.79 -1.44 -13.06
C THR A 50 -13.03 -2.54 -14.12
N HIS A 51 -12.10 -2.90 -15.01
CA HIS A 51 -12.41 -3.82 -16.13
C HIS A 51 -11.30 -4.83 -16.50
N GLY A 52 -10.37 -5.12 -15.58
CA GLY A 52 -9.29 -6.10 -15.81
C GLY A 52 -9.47 -7.40 -15.01
N ASN A 53 -9.03 -8.52 -15.58
CA ASN A 53 -8.67 -9.73 -14.85
C ASN A 53 -7.70 -9.33 -13.72
N HIS A 54 -8.16 -9.28 -12.47
CA HIS A 54 -7.41 -8.97 -11.28
C HIS A 54 -7.46 -10.12 -10.28
N GLN A 55 -6.31 -10.43 -9.70
CA GLN A 55 -6.21 -11.28 -8.53
C GLN A 55 -6.13 -10.38 -7.32
N ARG A 56 -7.01 -10.59 -6.37
CA ARG A 56 -7.09 -9.86 -5.11
C ARG A 56 -6.81 -10.83 -3.97
N LEU A 57 -5.70 -10.63 -3.28
CA LEU A 57 -5.44 -11.29 -2.01
C LEU A 57 -5.76 -10.30 -0.89
N GLU A 58 -6.65 -10.71 0.01
CA GLU A 58 -7.03 -9.98 1.19
C GLU A 58 -6.66 -10.76 2.45
N LEU A 59 -5.91 -10.13 3.35
CA LEU A 59 -5.56 -10.66 4.66
C LEU A 59 -6.21 -9.78 5.71
N SER A 60 -7.04 -10.37 6.57
CA SER A 60 -7.72 -9.67 7.65
C SER A 60 -7.46 -10.37 8.97
N TYR A 61 -7.03 -9.65 9.99
CA TYR A 61 -6.88 -10.25 11.33
C TYR A 61 -7.14 -9.25 12.45
N LEU A 62 -7.44 -9.81 13.62
CA LEU A 62 -7.53 -9.07 14.87
C LEU A 62 -6.22 -9.27 15.64
N THR A 63 -5.56 -8.18 16.05
CA THR A 63 -4.27 -8.25 16.74
C THR A 63 -4.29 -9.16 17.97
N ALA A 64 -5.37 -9.11 18.75
CA ALA A 64 -5.58 -9.91 19.95
C ALA A 64 -5.87 -11.40 19.70
N LYS A 65 -6.14 -11.83 18.47
CA LYS A 65 -6.39 -13.23 18.11
C LYS A 65 -5.13 -13.92 17.60
N ASP A 66 -5.09 -15.23 17.69
CA ASP A 66 -4.02 -16.09 17.15
C ASP A 66 -4.28 -16.53 15.71
N THR A 67 -5.40 -16.11 15.11
CA THR A 67 -5.80 -16.46 13.76
C THR A 67 -5.87 -15.25 12.82
N ILE A 68 -5.66 -15.53 11.52
CA ILE A 68 -5.73 -14.62 10.39
C ILE A 68 -6.77 -15.19 9.42
N HIS A 69 -7.69 -14.34 8.99
CA HIS A 69 -8.60 -14.66 7.90
C HIS A 69 -7.94 -14.29 6.57
N VAL A 70 -7.74 -15.28 5.71
CA VAL A 70 -7.25 -15.11 4.34
C VAL A 70 -8.42 -15.21 3.38
N SER A 71 -8.53 -14.26 2.46
CA SER A 71 -9.46 -14.31 1.33
C SER A 71 -8.68 -14.10 0.03
N LEU A 72 -8.72 -15.06 -0.88
CA LEU A 72 -8.24 -14.88 -2.26
C LEU A 72 -9.44 -14.79 -3.17
N LEU A 73 -9.51 -13.71 -3.93
CA LEU A 73 -10.44 -13.51 -5.02
C LEU A 73 -9.68 -13.51 -6.34
N ASN A 74 -10.04 -14.42 -7.24
CA ASN A 74 -9.53 -14.43 -8.60
C ASN A 74 -10.71 -14.31 -9.57
N ASN A 75 -10.66 -13.34 -10.48
CA ASN A 75 -11.69 -13.14 -11.50
C ASN A 75 -11.19 -13.51 -12.93
N SER A 76 -10.05 -14.19 -13.06
CA SER A 76 -9.37 -14.37 -14.36
C SER A 76 -10.23 -15.09 -15.41
N VAL A 77 -11.19 -15.94 -15.01
CA VAL A 77 -12.15 -16.59 -15.92
C VAL A 77 -13.46 -16.96 -15.20
N THR A 78 -13.39 -17.37 -13.94
CA THR A 78 -14.54 -17.64 -13.07
C THR A 78 -14.31 -16.97 -11.73
N TYR A 79 -15.30 -16.24 -11.22
CA TYR A 79 -15.24 -15.65 -9.89
C TYR A 79 -15.08 -16.78 -8.86
N GLU A 80 -13.86 -16.97 -8.36
CA GLU A 80 -13.57 -17.95 -7.32
C GLU A 80 -13.06 -17.22 -6.09
N LYS A 81 -13.79 -17.37 -4.98
CA LYS A 81 -13.42 -16.84 -3.66
C LYS A 81 -12.99 -18.00 -2.77
N VAL A 82 -11.72 -18.03 -2.40
CA VAL A 82 -11.20 -18.90 -1.34
C VAL A 82 -11.15 -18.10 -0.05
N SER A 83 -11.67 -18.65 1.03
CA SER A 83 -11.77 -18.00 2.34
C SER A 83 -11.41 -19.00 3.43
N LYS A 84 -10.36 -18.74 4.21
CA LYS A 84 -9.92 -19.64 5.27
C LYS A 84 -9.39 -18.86 6.48
N GLU A 85 -9.76 -19.33 7.67
CA GLU A 85 -9.11 -18.92 8.91
C GLU A 85 -7.89 -19.81 9.17
N VAL A 86 -6.74 -19.18 9.41
CA VAL A 86 -5.43 -19.83 9.50
C VAL A 86 -4.72 -19.31 10.73
N LYS A 87 -4.04 -20.17 11.48
CA LYS A 87 -3.22 -19.71 12.61
C LYS A 87 -2.04 -18.88 12.13
N LYS A 88 -1.67 -17.85 12.91
CA LYS A 88 -0.50 -17.01 12.66
C LYS A 88 0.78 -17.83 12.44
N GLU A 89 0.96 -18.92 13.17
CA GLU A 89 2.17 -19.76 13.10
C GLU A 89 2.37 -20.51 11.76
N VAL A 90 1.32 -20.70 10.96
CA VAL A 90 1.39 -21.43 9.67
C VAL A 90 0.99 -20.56 8.47
N ILE A 91 0.72 -19.27 8.68
CA ILE A 91 0.20 -18.39 7.62
C ILE A 91 1.17 -18.26 6.46
N GLN A 92 2.47 -18.14 6.72
CA GLN A 92 3.48 -17.99 5.66
C GLN A 92 3.48 -19.19 4.72
N SER A 93 3.50 -20.41 5.28
CA SER A 93 3.40 -21.64 4.50
C SER A 93 2.10 -21.72 3.71
N TYR A 94 0.96 -21.43 4.35
CA TYR A 94 -0.34 -21.41 3.68
C TYR A 94 -0.41 -20.39 2.55
N MET A 95 0.17 -19.20 2.74
CA MET A 95 0.22 -18.15 1.74
C MET A 95 1.02 -18.56 0.51
N ASN A 96 2.18 -19.16 0.72
CA ASN A 96 3.01 -19.68 -0.36
C ASN A 96 2.25 -20.78 -1.12
N GLU A 97 1.68 -21.76 -0.43
CA GLU A 97 0.86 -22.81 -1.05
C GLU A 97 -0.31 -22.23 -1.86
N LEU A 98 -1.01 -21.22 -1.32
CA LEU A 98 -2.15 -20.60 -1.97
C LEU A 98 -1.74 -19.84 -3.23
N LEU A 99 -0.67 -19.05 -3.16
CA LEU A 99 -0.13 -18.29 -4.30
C LEU A 99 0.48 -19.21 -5.38
N ASP A 100 1.07 -20.34 -4.98
CA ASP A 100 1.64 -21.33 -5.89
C ASP A 100 0.61 -22.27 -6.52
N SER A 101 -0.57 -22.35 -5.94
CA SER A 101 -1.65 -23.19 -6.45
C SER A 101 -2.12 -22.72 -7.83
N PRO A 102 -2.77 -23.60 -8.64
CA PRO A 102 -3.38 -23.19 -9.90
C PRO A 102 -4.33 -21.99 -9.77
N ARG A 103 -5.01 -21.88 -8.61
CA ARG A 103 -5.92 -20.77 -8.28
C ARG A 103 -5.18 -19.46 -8.04
N GLY A 104 -4.02 -19.53 -7.39
CA GLY A 104 -3.13 -18.40 -7.14
C GLY A 104 -2.44 -17.92 -8.41
N LYS A 105 -1.95 -18.84 -9.26
CA LYS A 105 -1.19 -18.47 -10.46
C LYS A 105 -2.03 -17.83 -11.57
N GLY A 106 -3.32 -18.15 -11.70
CA GLY A 106 -4.23 -17.55 -12.69
C GLY A 106 -3.66 -17.41 -14.11
N GLU A 107 -4.17 -16.46 -14.89
CA GLU A 107 -3.59 -16.09 -16.21
C GLU A 107 -2.45 -15.06 -16.08
N LYS A 108 -2.22 -14.53 -14.88
CA LYS A 108 -1.18 -13.55 -14.59
C LYS A 108 -0.25 -14.14 -13.54
N SER A 109 0.97 -14.45 -13.95
CA SER A 109 2.00 -14.84 -12.99
C SER A 109 2.19 -13.71 -11.96
N PHE A 110 2.25 -14.09 -10.68
CA PHE A 110 2.89 -13.22 -9.71
C PHE A 110 4.34 -13.05 -10.13
N SER A 111 4.86 -11.82 -10.07
CA SER A 111 6.27 -11.58 -10.40
C SER A 111 7.15 -12.43 -9.48
N GLU A 112 7.92 -13.34 -10.07
CA GLU A 112 8.90 -14.22 -9.42
C GLU A 112 10.28 -13.53 -9.27
N GLU A 113 10.42 -12.29 -9.77
CA GLU A 113 11.64 -11.50 -9.64
C GLU A 113 11.78 -10.96 -8.20
N ASN A 114 13.03 -10.79 -7.75
CA ASN A 114 13.44 -10.65 -6.35
C ASN A 114 12.59 -9.71 -5.49
N ASP A 115 12.48 -10.11 -4.22
CA ASP A 115 11.72 -9.56 -3.09
C ASP A 115 10.24 -9.94 -3.03
N VAL A 116 9.93 -11.22 -2.81
CA VAL A 116 8.62 -11.64 -2.28
C VAL A 116 8.28 -10.77 -1.07
N ILE A 117 7.32 -9.83 -1.21
CA ILE A 117 6.69 -9.15 -0.08
C ILE A 117 6.33 -10.22 0.94
N ASP A 118 7.07 -10.25 2.03
CA ASP A 118 6.81 -11.15 3.13
C ASP A 118 5.59 -10.59 3.87
N PHE A 119 4.40 -10.97 3.39
CA PHE A 119 3.14 -10.57 3.96
C PHE A 119 3.05 -10.96 5.43
N TYR A 120 3.74 -12.03 5.85
CA TYR A 120 3.80 -12.39 7.25
C TYR A 120 4.70 -11.44 8.04
N ALA A 121 5.89 -11.11 7.54
CA ALA A 121 6.72 -10.09 8.16
C ALA A 121 5.96 -8.76 8.28
N ILE A 122 5.22 -8.34 7.24
CA ILE A 122 4.33 -7.18 7.30
C ILE A 122 3.28 -7.38 8.41
N LEU A 123 2.49 -8.46 8.39
CA LEU A 123 1.44 -8.70 9.39
C LEU A 123 1.98 -8.76 10.84
N ASN A 124 3.15 -9.35 11.04
CA ASN A 124 3.82 -9.51 12.34
C ASN A 124 4.43 -8.18 12.83
N THR A 125 5.05 -7.42 11.92
CA THR A 125 5.51 -6.05 12.15
C THR A 125 4.33 -5.17 12.58
N LEU A 126 3.17 -5.34 11.95
CA LEU A 126 1.96 -4.57 12.22
C LEU A 126 1.21 -4.97 13.50
N SER A 127 1.29 -6.23 13.94
CA SER A 127 0.62 -6.65 15.18
C SER A 127 1.14 -5.88 16.39
N ASP A 128 2.38 -5.41 16.28
CA ASP A 128 3.11 -4.70 17.30
C ASP A 128 3.16 -3.18 17.07
N GLN A 129 2.61 -2.68 15.95
CA GLN A 129 2.79 -1.28 15.51
C GLN A 129 1.49 -0.50 15.40
N VAL A 130 0.33 -1.16 15.24
CA VAL A 130 -0.95 -0.44 15.30
C VAL A 130 -1.42 -0.39 16.76
N PHE A 131 -0.74 0.42 17.59
CA PHE A 131 -1.14 0.67 18.98
C PHE A 131 -1.58 2.13 19.20
N SER A 132 -2.54 2.60 18.41
CA SER A 132 -3.22 3.89 18.69
C SER A 132 -4.73 3.79 18.46
N ASN A 133 -5.53 4.67 19.08
CA ASN A 133 -6.99 4.74 18.85
C ASN A 133 -7.36 5.31 17.45
N ASP A 134 -6.41 5.40 16.53
CA ASP A 134 -6.60 6.02 15.22
C ASP A 134 -6.88 5.01 14.13
N PHE A 135 -7.50 5.51 13.07
CA PHE A 135 -7.54 4.84 11.78
C PHE A 135 -6.25 5.12 11.02
N PHE A 136 -5.75 4.13 10.28
CA PHE A 136 -4.58 4.22 9.40
C PHE A 136 -4.92 3.66 8.03
N GLU A 137 -4.49 4.35 6.99
CA GLU A 137 -4.58 3.91 5.61
C GLU A 137 -3.27 4.22 4.89
N PHE A 138 -2.75 3.24 4.15
CA PHE A 138 -1.63 3.38 3.23
C PHE A 138 -1.93 2.58 1.97
N ASN A 139 -2.13 3.29 0.87
CA ASN A 139 -2.34 2.75 -0.45
C ASN A 139 -1.14 3.08 -1.35
N SER A 140 -0.71 2.12 -2.16
CA SER A 140 0.37 2.28 -3.11
C SER A 140 0.04 1.57 -4.43
N TRP A 141 0.14 2.29 -5.54
CA TRP A 141 -0.23 1.82 -6.89
C TRP A 141 0.83 2.19 -7.92
N LYS A 142 1.03 1.35 -8.94
CA LYS A 142 1.97 1.63 -10.05
C LYS A 142 1.33 2.41 -11.19
N LYS A 143 0.93 3.64 -10.90
CA LYS A 143 0.22 4.50 -11.84
C LYS A 143 0.21 5.93 -11.34
N THR A 144 0.24 6.92 -12.24
CA THR A 144 -0.02 8.33 -11.87
C THR A 144 -1.49 8.70 -12.04
N ILE A 145 -2.01 9.55 -11.15
CA ILE A 145 -3.39 10.05 -11.20
C ILE A 145 -3.41 11.55 -11.48
N TYR A 146 -2.46 12.31 -10.92
CA TYR A 146 -2.43 13.77 -11.01
C TYR A 146 -1.19 14.30 -11.73
N LEU A 147 -0.06 13.60 -11.66
CA LEU A 147 1.23 14.07 -12.18
C LEU A 147 1.19 14.30 -13.70
N HIS A 148 0.48 13.47 -14.46
CA HIS A 148 0.36 13.67 -15.91
C HIS A 148 -0.37 14.97 -16.28
N GLU A 149 -1.36 15.39 -15.48
CA GLU A 149 -2.08 16.66 -15.67
C GLU A 149 -1.16 17.86 -15.36
N GLU A 150 -0.41 17.80 -14.26
CA GLU A 150 0.55 18.83 -13.87
C GLU A 150 1.67 19.01 -14.92
N LEU A 151 2.13 17.91 -15.51
CA LEU A 151 3.12 17.91 -16.59
C LEU A 151 2.52 18.21 -17.98
N LYS A 152 1.19 18.32 -18.09
CA LYS A 152 0.46 18.55 -19.34
C LYS A 152 0.77 17.51 -20.42
N VAL A 153 0.89 16.25 -20.02
CA VAL A 153 1.11 15.10 -20.91
C VAL A 153 -0.09 14.17 -20.93
N GLY A 154 -0.14 13.25 -21.90
CA GLY A 154 -1.20 12.26 -21.99
C GLY A 154 -1.26 11.35 -20.77
N TYR A 155 -2.46 10.84 -20.47
CA TYR A 155 -2.65 9.77 -19.50
C TYR A 155 -1.86 8.52 -19.92
N ASN A 156 -1.15 7.88 -18.98
CA ASN A 156 -0.17 6.80 -19.22
C ASN A 156 1.06 7.20 -20.07
N ALA A 157 1.41 8.48 -20.15
CA ALA A 157 2.61 8.93 -20.87
C ALA A 157 3.91 8.78 -20.05
N LEU A 158 3.82 8.40 -18.77
CA LEU A 158 4.96 8.32 -17.85
C LEU A 158 5.41 6.86 -17.67
N ASN A 159 6.71 6.67 -17.49
CA ASN A 159 7.32 5.39 -17.09
C ASN A 159 7.58 5.37 -15.58
N ASN A 160 7.82 4.17 -15.03
CA ASN A 160 8.19 3.97 -13.61
C ASN A 160 7.22 4.65 -12.63
N GLU A 161 5.94 4.61 -12.96
CA GLU A 161 4.91 5.29 -12.20
C GLU A 161 4.72 4.68 -10.82
N LEU A 162 4.58 5.54 -9.82
CA LEU A 162 4.20 5.17 -8.47
C LEU A 162 3.29 6.25 -7.88
N HIS A 163 2.25 5.85 -7.17
CA HIS A 163 1.35 6.72 -6.42
C HIS A 163 1.20 6.13 -5.04
N VAL A 164 1.43 6.94 -4.02
CA VAL A 164 1.09 6.65 -2.62
C VAL A 164 -0.04 7.58 -2.18
N HIS A 165 -1.07 7.00 -1.58
CA HIS A 165 -2.23 7.69 -1.03
C HIS A 165 -2.57 7.15 0.34
N GLY A 166 -2.94 7.98 1.29
CA GLY A 166 -3.44 7.50 2.58
C GLY A 166 -3.20 8.49 3.70
N GLY A 167 -3.62 8.13 4.90
CA GLY A 167 -3.64 9.02 6.04
C GLY A 167 -3.71 8.29 7.36
N VAL A 168 -3.47 9.03 8.43
CA VAL A 168 -3.59 8.53 9.79
C VAL A 168 -4.19 9.59 10.69
N GLY A 169 -5.15 9.20 11.53
CA GLY A 169 -5.77 10.13 12.45
C GLY A 169 -6.92 9.55 13.27
N SER A 170 -7.23 10.25 14.36
CA SER A 170 -8.44 10.04 15.15
C SER A 170 -9.64 10.63 14.41
N VAL A 171 -10.38 9.80 13.69
CA VAL A 171 -11.60 10.18 12.96
C VAL A 171 -12.81 9.38 13.44
N ALA A 172 -14.03 9.83 13.15
CA ALA A 172 -15.25 9.17 13.64
C ALA A 172 -15.50 7.81 12.95
N LYS A 173 -15.13 7.70 11.67
CA LYS A 173 -15.19 6.48 10.86
C LYS A 173 -14.09 6.47 9.81
N MET A 174 -13.70 5.28 9.34
CA MET A 174 -12.63 5.09 8.35
C MET A 174 -12.75 6.01 7.12
N GLY A 175 -13.95 6.22 6.60
CA GLY A 175 -14.14 7.06 5.40
C GLY A 175 -13.78 8.54 5.60
N ASP A 176 -13.77 9.03 6.84
CA ASP A 176 -13.37 10.41 7.15
C ASP A 176 -11.84 10.58 7.11
N LEU A 177 -11.06 9.48 7.04
CA LEU A 177 -9.62 9.59 6.81
C LEU A 177 -9.31 10.29 5.50
N HIS A 178 -10.18 10.17 4.48
CA HIS A 178 -9.98 10.76 3.16
C HIS A 178 -9.81 12.29 3.22
N ASP A 179 -10.37 12.94 4.24
CA ASP A 179 -10.24 14.39 4.47
C ASP A 179 -8.84 14.78 5.00
N ILE A 180 -8.05 13.81 5.46
CA ILE A 180 -6.70 13.95 6.02
C ILE A 180 -5.73 12.96 5.37
N THR A 181 -5.70 12.93 4.04
CA THR A 181 -4.80 12.07 3.24
C THR A 181 -3.67 12.82 2.55
N ALA A 182 -2.50 12.19 2.52
CA ALA A 182 -1.44 12.52 1.60
C ALA A 182 -1.65 11.84 0.25
N SER A 183 -1.14 12.46 -0.82
CA SER A 183 -1.10 11.89 -2.15
C SER A 183 0.20 12.36 -2.80
N ILE A 184 1.08 11.40 -3.07
CA ILE A 184 2.41 11.64 -3.61
C ILE A 184 2.61 10.69 -4.80
N GLU A 185 3.08 11.23 -5.91
CA GLU A 185 3.30 10.50 -7.15
C GLU A 185 4.74 10.65 -7.64
N LEU A 186 5.24 9.64 -8.34
CA LEU A 186 6.53 9.63 -9.02
C LEU A 186 6.32 9.11 -10.45
N GLY A 187 7.00 9.70 -11.42
CA GLY A 187 6.99 9.21 -12.80
C GLY A 187 8.11 9.79 -13.65
N THR A 188 8.61 9.00 -14.59
CA THR A 188 9.67 9.40 -15.54
C THR A 188 9.06 9.75 -16.89
N LEU A 189 9.33 10.96 -17.39
CA LEU A 189 8.91 11.36 -18.73
C LEU A 189 9.86 10.74 -19.77
N PRO A 190 9.39 9.84 -20.68
CA PRO A 190 10.27 9.09 -21.58
C PRO A 190 11.08 9.98 -22.53
N GLU A 191 10.49 11.08 -23.01
CA GLU A 191 11.10 11.98 -24.00
C GLU A 191 12.34 12.71 -23.47
N THR A 192 12.36 13.01 -22.18
CA THR A 192 13.46 13.74 -21.53
C THR A 192 14.28 12.88 -20.58
N ASN A 193 13.79 11.66 -20.30
CA ASN A 193 14.28 10.76 -19.27
C ASN A 193 14.36 11.41 -17.86
N LYS A 194 13.64 12.51 -17.64
CA LYS A 194 13.56 13.19 -16.35
C LYS A 194 12.51 12.53 -15.47
N THR A 195 12.82 12.36 -14.20
CA THR A 195 11.88 11.87 -13.20
C THR A 195 11.29 13.03 -12.42
N TYR A 196 9.98 12.99 -12.22
CA TYR A 196 9.22 14.02 -11.52
C TYR A 196 8.51 13.40 -10.33
N MET A 197 8.49 14.12 -9.22
CA MET A 197 7.65 13.82 -8.06
C MET A 197 6.58 14.89 -7.93
N ASN A 198 5.33 14.48 -7.69
CA ASN A 198 4.24 15.40 -7.36
C ASN A 198 3.75 15.11 -5.95
N VAL A 199 3.81 16.09 -5.06
CA VAL A 199 3.09 16.06 -3.78
C VAL A 199 1.77 16.78 -4.01
N HIS A 200 0.70 16.05 -4.29
CA HIS A 200 -0.62 16.61 -4.61
C HIS A 200 -1.37 17.07 -3.35
N SER A 201 -1.33 16.27 -2.30
CA SER A 201 -1.87 16.59 -0.97
C SER A 201 -0.87 16.24 0.13
N SER A 202 -0.88 17.03 1.20
CA SER A 202 0.06 16.91 2.32
C SER A 202 -0.68 16.98 3.66
N ILE A 203 -0.29 16.11 4.58
CA ILE A 203 -0.85 15.99 5.94
C ILE A 203 0.17 16.38 7.01
N ALA A 204 1.47 16.44 6.66
CA ALA A 204 2.49 16.99 7.54
C ALA A 204 2.40 18.52 7.62
N PRO A 205 2.63 19.13 8.81
CA PRO A 205 2.52 20.58 8.98
C PRO A 205 3.69 21.37 8.36
N SER A 206 4.88 20.75 8.24
CA SER A 206 6.07 21.38 7.68
C SER A 206 7.02 20.33 7.08
N PRO A 207 6.60 19.62 6.01
CA PRO A 207 7.44 18.64 5.34
C PRO A 207 8.61 19.31 4.60
N THR A 208 9.70 18.58 4.38
CA THR A 208 10.81 18.99 3.52
C THR A 208 10.32 19.23 2.09
N TYR A 209 9.38 18.38 1.63
CA TYR A 209 8.73 18.46 0.33
C TYR A 209 7.24 18.87 0.50
N PRO A 210 6.91 20.17 0.50
CA PRO A 210 5.52 20.64 0.52
C PRO A 210 4.78 20.30 -0.79
N LYS A 211 3.49 20.66 -0.86
CA LYS A 211 2.69 20.51 -2.08
C LYS A 211 3.38 21.16 -3.29
N GLY A 212 3.52 20.41 -4.38
CA GLY A 212 4.16 20.88 -5.61
C GLY A 212 4.76 19.76 -6.46
N VAL A 213 5.28 20.15 -7.63
CA VAL A 213 5.99 19.27 -8.56
C VAL A 213 7.48 19.55 -8.49
N TYR A 214 8.27 18.47 -8.42
CA TYR A 214 9.71 18.48 -8.26
C TYR A 214 10.35 17.76 -9.45
N GLU A 215 11.21 18.46 -10.20
CA GLU A 215 12.01 17.87 -11.26
C GLU A 215 13.25 17.13 -10.70
N GLU A 216 13.83 16.23 -11.50
CA GLU A 216 15.00 15.43 -11.14
C GLU A 216 14.81 14.64 -9.84
N ALA A 217 13.57 14.22 -9.58
CA ALA A 217 13.22 13.51 -8.36
C ALA A 217 13.82 12.11 -8.34
N THR A 218 14.28 11.68 -7.16
CA THR A 218 14.77 10.32 -6.93
C THR A 218 13.73 9.47 -6.17
N VAL A 219 13.91 8.15 -6.20
CA VAL A 219 13.11 7.23 -5.37
C VAL A 219 13.29 7.56 -3.89
N ASP A 220 14.49 7.94 -3.45
CA ASP A 220 14.74 8.33 -2.07
C ASP A 220 13.98 9.60 -1.67
N MET A 221 13.91 10.61 -2.55
CA MET A 221 13.10 11.81 -2.32
C MET A 221 11.61 11.44 -2.17
N PHE A 222 11.12 10.54 -3.02
CA PHE A 222 9.75 10.05 -2.96
C PHE A 222 9.46 9.31 -1.64
N VAL A 223 10.31 8.35 -1.28
CA VAL A 223 10.18 7.56 -0.05
C VAL A 223 10.26 8.48 1.18
N GLN A 224 11.21 9.42 1.19
CA GLN A 224 11.33 10.40 2.26
C GLN A 224 10.07 11.26 2.36
N SER A 225 9.54 11.75 1.23
CA SER A 225 8.30 12.53 1.21
C SER A 225 7.14 11.75 1.83
N VAL A 226 6.97 10.48 1.46
CA VAL A 226 5.96 9.58 2.06
C VAL A 226 6.14 9.47 3.57
N ILE A 227 7.34 9.11 4.03
CA ILE A 227 7.64 8.93 5.45
C ILE A 227 7.36 10.22 6.24
N GLU A 228 7.77 11.38 5.72
CA GLU A 228 7.54 12.68 6.37
C GLU A 228 6.05 13.01 6.52
N GLN A 229 5.20 12.63 5.57
CA GLN A 229 3.75 12.84 5.68
C GLN A 229 3.17 12.09 6.88
N TYR A 230 3.44 10.79 7.00
CA TYR A 230 2.92 9.98 8.10
C TYR A 230 3.56 10.34 9.44
N GLN A 231 4.88 10.60 9.47
CA GLN A 231 5.57 11.06 10.68
C GLN A 231 5.00 12.39 11.18
N GLY A 232 4.80 13.36 10.28
CA GLY A 232 4.21 14.64 10.61
C GLY A 232 2.76 14.54 11.10
N ALA A 233 1.96 13.63 10.52
CA ALA A 233 0.59 13.37 10.95
C ALA A 233 0.54 12.72 12.35
N TRP A 234 1.40 11.74 12.63
CA TRP A 234 1.49 11.11 13.94
C TRP A 234 1.93 12.05 15.06
N ASN A 235 2.88 12.95 14.77
CA ASN A 235 3.41 13.93 15.73
C ASN A 235 2.45 15.08 16.08
N LYS A 236 1.28 15.18 15.41
CA LYS A 236 0.23 16.16 15.77
C LYS A 236 -0.57 15.74 17.02
N LYS A 237 -0.37 14.52 17.52
CA LYS A 237 -0.99 13.99 18.75
C LYS A 237 -0.27 14.47 20.00
#